data_AF-A0AAX1G5U4-F1
#
_entry.id   AF-A0AAX1G5U4-F1
#
_cell.length_a   1.000
_cell.length_b   1.000
_cell.length_c   1.000
_cell.angle_alpha   90.00
_cell.angle_beta   90.00
_cell.angle_gamma   90.00
#
_symmetry.space_group_name_H-M   'P 1'
#
loop_
_entity.id
_entity.type
_entity.pdbx_description
1 polymer ?
#
loop_
_entity_poly.entity_id
_entity_poly.type
_entity_poly.pdbx_seq_one_letter_code
_entity_poly.pdbx_strand_id
1 'polypeptide(L)'
;MSEDIDLIQEEGASVDDVEQGNEPYEHIKERKVVIQPYDYAVRTLMDMIIDEDLVLEPDYQRKYQWDSIKASKFIESICLNIPVPVIYLAEEKDGSFSVIDGQQRLTSLFRFIKHDELDNIFPNAGITPLVIEGLKILPDLNGKSYAEIDRTFKSSISKRPIRCIVVLNDSDETLKFEVFERLNTGSAELTAQEIRNCVHRGSFNKLIKKLSENEKFRELIALPPADEKSMKGVELVLRFLAYRDLTVHSDYSDNYAEYLNLYMEEYREISSSKEKQLEILFNDTIDLIHSSLGPGVAFRKPKDRNDITAGFYKNLINGAIFESQMVAFSRVVEAGGGQDLSLKSFNAFSTAEYWDSLFQGTSKKNKALKRSSVLTSILQD
;
A
#
# COMPACT_ATOMS: atom_id res chain seq x y z
N MET A 1 56.28 17.00 20.31
CA MET A 1 55.53 16.31 21.36
C MET A 1 54.15 16.09 20.79
N SER A 2 53.93 14.88 20.32
CA SER A 2 52.67 14.35 19.82
C SER A 2 51.70 14.24 20.98
N GLU A 3 50.54 14.90 20.86
CA GLU A 3 49.39 14.64 21.72
C GLU A 3 48.40 13.82 20.92
N ASP A 4 48.11 12.64 21.48
CA ASP A 4 47.28 11.59 20.94
C ASP A 4 45.82 12.06 20.80
N ILE A 5 45.30 11.94 19.58
CA ILE A 5 43.87 12.02 19.29
C ILE A 5 43.33 10.59 19.46
N ASP A 6 42.60 10.36 20.54
CA ASP A 6 41.82 9.13 20.72
C ASP A 6 40.71 9.05 19.65
N LEU A 7 41.03 8.32 18.58
CA LEU A 7 40.08 7.81 17.60
C LEU A 7 39.29 6.67 18.25
N ILE A 8 38.10 6.97 18.76
CA ILE A 8 37.11 5.94 19.08
C ILE A 8 36.61 5.37 17.75
N GLN A 9 37.09 4.16 17.45
CA GLN A 9 36.56 3.28 16.41
C GLN A 9 35.13 2.85 16.81
N GLU A 10 34.12 3.29 16.07
CA GLU A 10 32.82 2.63 16.08
C GLU A 10 32.97 1.30 15.34
N GLU A 11 33.09 0.20 16.10
CA GLU A 11 32.96 -1.15 15.60
C GLU A 11 31.56 -1.35 15.02
N GLY A 12 31.51 -1.67 13.73
CA GLY A 12 30.30 -2.12 13.06
C GLY A 12 29.84 -3.45 13.64
N ALA A 13 28.65 -3.44 14.27
CA ALA A 13 27.92 -4.65 14.57
C ALA A 13 27.10 -5.06 13.34
N SER A 14 27.71 -5.88 12.48
CA SER A 14 26.98 -6.79 11.62
C SER A 14 26.41 -7.91 12.50
N VAL A 15 25.09 -7.99 12.63
CA VAL A 15 24.44 -9.19 13.16
C VAL A 15 23.33 -9.56 12.18
N ASP A 16 23.68 -10.52 11.32
CA ASP A 16 22.74 -11.40 10.63
C ASP A 16 21.97 -12.19 11.69
N ASP A 17 20.87 -11.64 12.19
CA ASP A 17 19.85 -12.43 12.89
C ASP A 17 18.90 -13.01 11.84
N VAL A 18 19.33 -14.11 11.23
CA VAL A 18 18.43 -15.05 10.55
C VAL A 18 17.68 -15.81 11.65
N GLU A 19 16.66 -15.18 12.26
CA GLU A 19 15.70 -15.89 13.10
C GLU A 19 14.90 -16.85 12.21
N GLN A 20 15.16 -18.15 12.36
CA GLN A 20 14.25 -19.22 11.96
C GLN A 20 12.96 -19.09 12.78
N GLY A 21 12.01 -18.31 12.27
CA GLY A 21 10.65 -18.21 12.78
C GLY A 21 9.71 -19.19 12.08
N ASN A 22 8.91 -19.91 12.86
CA ASN A 22 7.91 -20.92 12.47
C ASN A 22 7.19 -20.66 11.14
N GLU A 23 6.99 -21.72 10.34
CA GLU A 23 6.16 -21.66 9.14
C GLU A 23 4.72 -21.22 9.50
N PRO A 24 4.20 -20.11 8.95
CA PRO A 24 2.96 -19.48 9.39
C PRO A 24 1.66 -20.22 8.99
N TYR A 25 1.74 -21.48 8.58
CA TYR A 25 0.65 -22.18 7.90
C TYR A 25 0.30 -23.54 8.50
N GLU A 26 0.47 -23.77 9.80
CA GLU A 26 0.21 -25.09 10.43
C GLU A 26 -1.26 -25.58 10.40
N HIS A 27 -2.18 -24.79 9.83
CA HIS A 27 -3.59 -25.18 9.65
C HIS A 27 -4.04 -25.11 8.18
N ILE A 28 -3.41 -25.92 7.32
CA ILE A 28 -3.82 -26.08 5.93
C ILE A 28 -5.02 -27.04 5.84
N LYS A 29 -6.25 -26.52 5.92
CA LYS A 29 -7.28 -27.04 5.00
C LYS A 29 -6.70 -26.86 3.61
N GLU A 30 -6.72 -27.87 2.72
CA GLU A 30 -6.14 -27.79 1.37
C GLU A 30 -6.56 -26.47 0.68
N ARG A 31 -5.70 -25.45 0.77
CA ARG A 31 -5.94 -24.15 0.16
C ARG A 31 -5.53 -24.30 -1.30
N LYS A 32 -6.43 -23.98 -2.21
CA LYS A 32 -6.21 -24.17 -3.65
C LYS A 32 -6.13 -22.83 -4.35
N VAL A 33 -5.12 -22.67 -5.20
CA VAL A 33 -5.10 -21.61 -6.23
C VAL A 33 -5.54 -22.25 -7.53
N VAL A 34 -6.53 -21.66 -8.18
CA VAL A 34 -6.97 -22.06 -9.51
C VAL A 34 -6.50 -21.00 -10.49
N ILE A 35 -5.57 -21.38 -11.37
CA ILE A 35 -5.07 -20.51 -12.43
C ILE A 35 -5.48 -21.03 -13.81
N GLN A 36 -5.74 -20.10 -14.73
CA GLN A 36 -6.05 -20.42 -16.11
C GLN A 36 -5.23 -19.56 -17.09
N PRO A 37 -4.51 -20.17 -18.03
CA PRO A 37 -3.78 -19.43 -19.06
C PRO A 37 -4.70 -19.05 -20.23
N TYR A 38 -4.52 -17.84 -20.75
CA TYR A 38 -5.14 -17.33 -21.96
C TYR A 38 -4.09 -16.68 -22.85
N ASP A 39 -4.22 -16.81 -24.18
CA ASP A 39 -3.40 -16.09 -25.14
C ASP A 39 -4.30 -15.10 -25.90
N TYR A 40 -4.38 -13.87 -25.42
CA TYR A 40 -5.20 -12.83 -26.04
C TYR A 40 -4.40 -12.08 -27.10
N ALA A 41 -5.02 -11.81 -28.25
CA ALA A 41 -4.45 -10.85 -29.19
C ALA A 41 -4.43 -9.45 -28.56
N VAL A 42 -3.40 -8.64 -28.85
CA VAL A 42 -3.31 -7.24 -28.38
C VAL A 42 -4.61 -6.49 -28.61
N ARG A 43 -5.21 -6.62 -29.80
CA ARG A 43 -6.48 -5.95 -30.10
C ARG A 43 -7.60 -6.35 -29.13
N THR A 44 -7.67 -7.62 -28.75
CA THR A 44 -8.69 -8.14 -27.84
C THR A 44 -8.50 -7.57 -26.46
N LEU A 45 -7.26 -7.50 -25.97
CA LEU A 45 -6.96 -6.84 -24.69
C LEU A 45 -7.36 -5.37 -24.72
N MET A 46 -7.08 -4.65 -25.81
CA MET A 46 -7.47 -3.23 -25.94
C MET A 46 -8.99 -3.06 -25.97
N ASP A 47 -9.71 -3.93 -26.66
CA ASP A 47 -11.17 -3.89 -26.73
C ASP A 47 -11.80 -4.25 -25.37
N MET A 48 -11.29 -5.27 -24.66
CA MET A 48 -11.73 -5.60 -23.28
C MET A 48 -11.54 -4.45 -22.28
N ILE A 49 -10.50 -3.62 -22.44
CA ILE A 49 -10.29 -2.43 -21.59
C ILE A 49 -11.37 -1.37 -21.86
N ILE A 50 -11.75 -1.20 -23.13
CA ILE A 50 -12.78 -0.23 -23.53
C ILE A 50 -14.17 -0.70 -23.07
N ASP A 51 -14.42 -2.00 -23.18
CA ASP A 51 -15.68 -2.63 -22.79
C ASP A 51 -15.80 -2.84 -21.26
N GLU A 52 -14.80 -2.40 -20.49
CA GLU A 52 -14.69 -2.56 -19.03
C GLU A 52 -14.62 -4.02 -18.53
N ASP A 53 -14.51 -5.00 -19.45
CA ASP A 53 -14.25 -6.41 -19.14
C ASP A 53 -12.83 -6.65 -18.58
N LEU A 54 -11.90 -5.70 -18.78
CA LEU A 54 -10.56 -5.69 -18.20
C LEU A 54 -10.24 -4.34 -17.55
N VAL A 55 -10.35 -4.29 -16.22
CA VAL A 55 -10.03 -3.12 -15.41
C VAL A 55 -8.52 -2.93 -15.31
N LEU A 56 -8.01 -1.93 -16.05
CA LEU A 56 -6.57 -1.68 -16.21
C LEU A 56 -5.96 -0.88 -15.07
N GLU A 57 -6.65 0.14 -14.57
CA GLU A 57 -6.23 0.93 -13.41
C GLU A 57 -7.31 0.82 -12.33
N PRO A 58 -7.25 -0.24 -11.51
CA PRO A 58 -8.08 -0.28 -10.33
C PRO A 58 -7.65 0.83 -9.35
N ASP A 59 -8.57 1.31 -8.51
CA ASP A 59 -8.39 2.40 -7.51
C ASP A 59 -7.20 2.23 -6.53
N TYR A 60 -6.49 1.11 -6.60
CA TYR A 60 -5.44 0.68 -5.70
C TYR A 60 -4.04 0.60 -6.34
N GLN A 61 -3.89 0.84 -7.65
CA GLN A 61 -2.60 0.82 -8.33
C GLN A 61 -1.98 2.22 -8.48
N ARG A 62 -0.66 2.26 -8.64
CA ARG A 62 0.08 3.50 -8.90
C ARG A 62 -0.27 4.02 -10.29
N LYS A 63 -0.23 5.35 -10.42
CA LYS A 63 -0.22 6.03 -11.72
C LYS A 63 0.91 5.48 -12.60
N TYR A 64 0.70 5.48 -13.91
CA TYR A 64 1.69 5.09 -14.92
C TYR A 64 3.07 5.73 -14.69
N GLN A 65 4.15 4.93 -14.75
CA GLN A 65 5.52 5.34 -14.39
C GLN A 65 6.54 5.18 -15.52
N TRP A 66 6.20 4.50 -16.62
CA TRP A 66 7.16 4.33 -17.72
C TRP A 66 7.36 5.64 -18.48
N ASP A 67 8.60 5.99 -18.75
CA ASP A 67 8.90 7.04 -19.72
C ASP A 67 8.55 6.58 -21.16
N SER A 68 8.45 7.54 -22.07
CA SER A 68 8.11 7.27 -23.47
C SER A 68 9.14 6.39 -24.17
N ILE A 69 10.42 6.44 -23.77
CA ILE A 69 11.49 5.59 -24.32
C ILE A 69 11.26 4.11 -23.94
N LYS A 70 10.99 3.82 -22.66
CA LYS A 70 10.73 2.46 -22.17
C LYS A 70 9.45 1.90 -22.78
N ALA A 71 8.39 2.70 -22.87
CA ALA A 71 7.16 2.36 -23.56
C ALA A 71 7.41 2.03 -25.04
N SER A 72 8.17 2.86 -25.74
CA SER A 72 8.52 2.67 -27.16
C SER A 72 9.29 1.36 -27.39
N LYS A 73 10.28 1.04 -26.54
CA LYS A 73 11.02 -0.24 -26.62
C LYS A 73 10.15 -1.46 -26.41
N PHE A 74 9.12 -1.34 -25.57
CA PHE A 74 8.15 -2.42 -25.41
C PHE A 74 7.31 -2.60 -26.68
N ILE A 75 6.84 -1.53 -27.31
CA ILE A 75 6.16 -1.60 -28.62
C ILE A 75 7.10 -2.20 -29.69
N GLU A 76 8.37 -1.82 -29.70
CA GLU A 76 9.39 -2.40 -30.59
C GLU A 76 9.51 -3.92 -30.38
N SER A 77 9.54 -4.39 -29.14
CA SER A 77 9.53 -5.82 -28.80
C SER A 77 8.31 -6.55 -29.37
N ILE A 78 7.12 -5.94 -29.27
CA ILE A 78 5.87 -6.47 -29.82
C ILE A 78 5.94 -6.57 -31.35
N CYS A 79 6.43 -5.52 -32.03
CA CYS A 79 6.63 -5.50 -33.48
C CYS A 79 7.61 -6.58 -33.95
N LEU A 80 8.70 -6.78 -33.22
CA LEU A 80 9.77 -7.71 -33.54
C LEU A 80 9.48 -9.16 -33.15
N ASN A 81 8.28 -9.47 -32.64
CA ASN A 81 7.94 -10.82 -32.17
C ASN A 81 8.89 -11.31 -31.04
N ILE A 82 9.44 -10.38 -30.24
CA ILE A 82 10.24 -10.73 -29.08
C ILE A 82 9.29 -11.21 -27.97
N PRO A 83 9.62 -12.29 -27.23
CA PRO A 83 8.86 -12.70 -26.06
C PRO A 83 8.81 -11.58 -25.02
N VAL A 84 7.59 -11.26 -24.57
CA VAL A 84 7.36 -10.32 -23.47
C VAL A 84 6.92 -11.12 -22.23
N PRO A 85 7.13 -10.60 -21.01
CA PRO A 85 6.63 -11.28 -19.81
C PRO A 85 5.12 -11.52 -19.90
N VAL A 86 4.60 -12.47 -19.13
CA VAL A 86 3.15 -12.71 -19.07
C VAL A 86 2.45 -11.55 -18.37
N ILE A 87 1.14 -11.42 -18.60
CA ILE A 87 0.25 -10.52 -17.85
C ILE A 87 -0.45 -11.36 -16.79
N TYR A 88 -0.54 -10.87 -15.57
CA TYR A 88 -1.29 -11.54 -14.51
C TYR A 88 -2.59 -10.81 -14.26
N LEU A 89 -3.69 -11.56 -14.23
CA LEU A 89 -5.04 -11.03 -14.06
C LEU A 89 -5.72 -11.72 -12.88
N ALA A 90 -6.66 -11.04 -12.24
CA ALA A 90 -7.58 -11.62 -11.27
C ALA A 90 -8.99 -11.59 -11.85
N GLU A 91 -9.73 -12.68 -11.69
CA GLU A 91 -11.16 -12.68 -11.98
C GLU A 91 -11.93 -11.97 -10.87
N GLU A 92 -12.87 -11.12 -11.24
CA GLU A 92 -13.76 -10.38 -10.35
C GLU A 92 -15.11 -11.09 -10.23
N LYS A 93 -15.89 -10.78 -9.19
CA LYS A 93 -17.15 -11.49 -8.90
C LYS A 93 -18.19 -11.40 -10.03
N ASP A 94 -18.10 -10.36 -10.87
CA ASP A 94 -18.95 -10.14 -12.04
C ASP A 94 -18.43 -10.82 -13.32
N GLY A 95 -17.28 -11.49 -13.26
CA GLY A 95 -16.63 -12.16 -14.38
C GLY A 95 -15.67 -11.29 -15.17
N SER A 96 -15.54 -9.99 -14.83
CA SER A 96 -14.52 -9.12 -15.39
C SER A 96 -13.12 -9.51 -14.88
N PHE A 97 -12.08 -8.97 -15.50
CA PHE A 97 -10.71 -9.15 -15.06
C PHE A 97 -10.13 -7.86 -14.50
N SER A 98 -9.27 -7.95 -13.49
CA SER A 98 -8.41 -6.85 -13.06
C SER A 98 -6.94 -7.18 -13.22
N VAL A 99 -6.14 -6.17 -13.56
CA VAL A 99 -4.70 -6.35 -13.76
C VAL A 99 -3.98 -6.48 -12.41
N ILE A 100 -3.27 -7.59 -12.21
CA ILE A 100 -2.36 -7.81 -11.09
C ILE A 100 -0.97 -7.28 -11.45
N ASP A 101 -0.43 -7.76 -12.58
CA ASP A 101 0.86 -7.34 -13.13
C ASP A 101 0.74 -7.16 -14.65
N GLY A 102 1.46 -6.19 -15.19
CA GLY A 102 1.43 -5.83 -16.60
C GLY A 102 0.72 -4.51 -16.91
N GLN A 103 0.28 -3.78 -15.89
CA GLN A 103 -0.38 -2.47 -16.02
C GLN A 103 0.39 -1.52 -16.96
N GLN A 104 1.70 -1.34 -16.72
CA GLN A 104 2.54 -0.43 -17.52
C GLN A 104 2.63 -0.88 -18.99
N ARG A 105 2.60 -2.18 -19.25
CA ARG A 105 2.66 -2.76 -20.60
C ARG A 105 1.35 -2.54 -21.34
N LEU A 106 0.22 -2.86 -20.70
CA LEU A 106 -1.11 -2.66 -21.27
C LEU A 106 -1.40 -1.18 -21.48
N THR A 107 -1.06 -0.32 -20.50
CA THR A 107 -1.20 1.14 -20.63
C THR A 107 -0.37 1.67 -21.80
N SER A 108 0.87 1.19 -21.98
CA SER A 108 1.71 1.62 -23.11
C SER A 108 1.11 1.25 -24.47
N LEU A 109 0.52 0.04 -24.57
CA LEU A 109 -0.22 -0.37 -25.77
C LEU A 109 -1.46 0.49 -25.99
N PHE A 110 -2.19 0.79 -24.93
CA PHE A 110 -3.40 1.62 -24.99
C PHE A 110 -3.08 3.05 -25.44
N ARG A 111 -2.07 3.67 -24.81
CA ARG A 111 -1.53 5.00 -25.18
C ARG A 111 -1.13 5.11 -26.64
N PHE A 112 -0.68 4.01 -27.24
CA PHE A 112 -0.27 3.98 -28.63
C PHE A 112 -1.46 3.70 -29.55
N ILE A 113 -2.22 2.63 -29.30
CA ILE A 113 -3.21 2.06 -30.23
C ILE A 113 -4.59 2.73 -30.11
N LYS A 114 -5.03 3.05 -28.89
CA LYS A 114 -6.37 3.56 -28.57
C LYS A 114 -6.29 4.96 -27.95
N HIS A 115 -5.40 5.81 -28.48
CA HIS A 115 -5.12 7.14 -27.91
C HIS A 115 -6.37 8.03 -27.80
N ASP A 116 -7.35 7.85 -28.70
CA ASP A 116 -8.61 8.62 -28.70
C ASP A 116 -9.54 8.27 -27.52
N GLU A 117 -9.34 7.12 -26.88
CA GLU A 117 -10.14 6.66 -25.73
C GLU A 117 -9.46 6.99 -24.38
N LEU A 118 -8.29 7.65 -24.39
CA LEU A 118 -7.52 7.91 -23.18
C LEU A 118 -8.29 8.74 -22.15
N ASP A 119 -8.99 9.79 -22.58
CA ASP A 119 -9.74 10.65 -21.67
C ASP A 119 -10.97 9.95 -21.08
N ASN A 120 -11.52 8.95 -21.80
CA ASN A 120 -12.65 8.14 -21.33
C ASN A 120 -12.21 7.12 -20.28
N ILE A 121 -11.10 6.40 -20.53
CA ILE A 121 -10.62 5.32 -19.66
C ILE A 121 -9.75 5.84 -18.51
N PHE A 122 -9.00 6.93 -18.73
CA PHE A 122 -8.05 7.48 -17.74
C PHE A 122 -8.31 8.99 -17.47
N PRO A 123 -9.52 9.36 -17.02
CA PRO A 123 -9.87 10.76 -16.80
C PRO A 123 -8.94 11.39 -15.77
N ASN A 124 -8.32 12.52 -16.12
CA ASN A 124 -7.40 13.27 -15.26
C ASN A 124 -6.14 12.50 -14.79
N ALA A 125 -5.77 11.40 -15.46
CA ALA A 125 -4.61 10.60 -15.08
C ALA A 125 -3.26 11.24 -15.49
N GLY A 126 -3.28 12.28 -16.35
CA GLY A 126 -2.07 12.88 -16.91
C GLY A 126 -1.35 11.97 -17.91
N ILE A 127 -2.05 10.97 -18.44
CA ILE A 127 -1.54 10.05 -19.44
C ILE A 127 -1.75 10.65 -20.83
N THR A 128 -0.68 10.72 -21.63
CA THR A 128 -0.72 11.30 -22.98
C THR A 128 -0.52 10.24 -24.06
N PRO A 129 -1.01 10.48 -25.29
CA PRO A 129 -0.73 9.61 -26.43
C PRO A 129 0.76 9.33 -26.59
N LEU A 130 1.12 8.09 -26.93
CA LEU A 130 2.51 7.70 -27.15
C LEU A 130 2.93 8.01 -28.60
N VAL A 131 4.01 8.77 -28.75
CA VAL A 131 4.78 8.87 -30.00
C VAL A 131 6.07 8.08 -29.79
N ILE A 132 6.41 7.21 -30.76
CA ILE A 132 7.56 6.32 -30.62
C ILE A 132 8.86 7.12 -30.60
N GLU A 133 9.74 6.83 -29.65
CA GLU A 133 11.05 7.47 -29.56
C GLU A 133 12.14 6.54 -29.01
N GLY A 134 13.40 6.85 -29.32
CA GLY A 134 14.56 6.15 -28.77
C GLY A 134 14.78 4.73 -29.28
N LEU A 135 14.16 4.34 -30.40
CA LEU A 135 14.35 3.02 -31.02
C LEU A 135 15.65 2.96 -31.81
N LYS A 136 16.35 1.82 -31.69
CA LYS A 136 17.62 1.54 -32.38
C LYS A 136 17.49 0.47 -33.46
N ILE A 137 16.57 -0.48 -33.30
CA ILE A 137 16.41 -1.62 -34.21
C ILE A 137 15.41 -1.25 -35.32
N LEU A 138 14.33 -0.55 -34.96
CA LEU A 138 13.33 -0.01 -35.88
C LEU A 138 13.36 1.53 -35.88
N PRO A 139 14.47 2.18 -36.30
CA PRO A 139 14.62 3.63 -36.22
C PRO A 139 13.57 4.39 -37.06
N ASP A 140 13.04 3.78 -38.12
CA ASP A 140 12.02 4.36 -39.00
C ASP A 140 10.65 4.55 -38.32
N LEU A 141 10.45 3.97 -37.13
CA LEU A 141 9.26 4.19 -36.32
C LEU A 141 9.39 5.40 -35.39
N ASN A 142 10.61 5.89 -35.14
CA ASN A 142 10.81 7.07 -34.29
C ASN A 142 10.05 8.29 -34.86
N GLY A 143 9.37 9.01 -33.99
CA GLY A 143 8.54 10.16 -34.31
C GLY A 143 7.14 9.82 -34.83
N LYS A 144 6.77 8.54 -34.96
CA LYS A 144 5.45 8.13 -35.47
C LYS A 144 4.48 7.79 -34.34
N SER A 145 3.24 8.24 -34.50
CA SER A 145 2.05 7.76 -33.79
C SER A 145 1.51 6.47 -34.44
N TYR A 146 0.57 5.80 -33.79
CA TYR A 146 -0.06 4.61 -34.35
C TYR A 146 -0.80 4.91 -35.66
N ALA A 147 -1.36 6.11 -35.85
CA ALA A 147 -2.00 6.48 -37.10
C ALA A 147 -1.02 6.52 -38.29
N GLU A 148 0.24 6.89 -38.03
CA GLU A 148 1.27 7.17 -39.05
C GLU A 148 2.12 5.95 -39.43
N ILE A 149 2.08 4.86 -38.65
CA ILE A 149 2.76 3.62 -39.02
C ILE A 149 2.01 2.86 -40.13
N ASP A 150 2.74 2.06 -40.91
CA ASP A 150 2.17 1.31 -42.02
C ASP A 150 1.20 0.20 -41.55
N ARG A 151 0.43 -0.32 -42.50
CA ARG A 151 -0.55 -1.39 -42.22
C ARG A 151 0.12 -2.68 -41.73
N THR A 152 1.35 -2.94 -42.14
CA THR A 152 2.09 -4.16 -41.77
C THR A 152 2.41 -4.15 -40.28
N PHE A 153 2.96 -3.05 -39.76
CA PHE A 153 3.23 -2.85 -38.34
C PHE A 153 1.94 -2.82 -37.51
N LYS A 154 0.88 -2.14 -38.00
CA LYS A 154 -0.43 -2.16 -37.33
C LYS A 154 -0.95 -3.60 -37.16
N SER A 155 -0.86 -4.40 -38.23
CA SER A 155 -1.30 -5.79 -38.21
C SER A 155 -0.40 -6.67 -37.34
N SER A 156 0.92 -6.46 -37.31
CA SER A 156 1.84 -7.27 -36.49
C SER A 156 1.60 -7.01 -35.00
N ILE A 157 1.39 -5.74 -34.61
CA ILE A 157 1.05 -5.37 -33.24
C ILE A 157 -0.31 -5.93 -32.86
N SER A 158 -1.36 -5.60 -33.62
CA SER A 158 -2.75 -5.92 -33.26
C SER A 158 -3.03 -7.41 -33.10
N LYS A 159 -2.38 -8.25 -33.92
CA LYS A 159 -2.58 -9.71 -33.92
C LYS A 159 -1.61 -10.44 -32.97
N ARG A 160 -0.68 -9.74 -32.34
CA ARG A 160 0.29 -10.35 -31.44
C ARG A 160 -0.44 -10.99 -30.26
N PRO A 161 -0.28 -12.29 -29.98
CA PRO A 161 -0.78 -12.88 -28.75
C PRO A 161 0.12 -12.45 -27.58
N ILE A 162 -0.51 -12.06 -26.47
CA ILE A 162 0.11 -11.85 -25.17
C ILE A 162 -0.47 -12.87 -24.21
N ARG A 163 0.40 -13.63 -23.56
CA ARG A 163 0.00 -14.63 -22.58
C ARG A 163 -0.44 -13.94 -21.30
N CYS A 164 -1.65 -14.30 -20.86
CA CYS A 164 -2.25 -13.89 -19.60
C CYS A 164 -2.42 -15.12 -18.70
N ILE A 165 -2.12 -14.98 -17.41
CA ILE A 165 -2.41 -15.98 -16.39
C ILE A 165 -3.46 -15.38 -15.46
N VAL A 166 -4.65 -15.96 -15.46
CA VAL A 166 -5.79 -15.50 -14.66
C VAL A 166 -5.85 -16.31 -13.38
N VAL A 167 -5.88 -15.63 -12.23
CA VAL A 167 -6.21 -16.21 -10.93
C VAL A 167 -7.73 -16.15 -10.78
N LEU A 168 -8.38 -17.33 -10.78
CA LEU A 168 -9.84 -17.42 -10.75
C LEU A 168 -10.40 -17.15 -9.36
N ASN A 169 -11.67 -16.74 -9.31
CA ASN A 169 -12.36 -16.41 -8.06
C ASN A 169 -12.44 -17.57 -7.08
N ASP A 170 -12.47 -18.81 -7.58
CA ASP A 170 -12.51 -20.05 -6.79
C ASP A 170 -11.22 -20.31 -5.98
N SER A 171 -10.20 -19.46 -6.14
CA SER A 171 -8.97 -19.55 -5.36
C SER A 171 -9.17 -19.09 -3.91
N ASP A 172 -8.45 -19.71 -2.97
CA ASP A 172 -8.40 -19.26 -1.58
C ASP A 172 -7.87 -17.82 -1.48
N GLU A 173 -8.55 -16.94 -0.75
CA GLU A 173 -8.22 -15.50 -0.67
C GLU A 173 -6.83 -15.23 -0.05
N THR A 174 -6.42 -16.04 0.93
CA THR A 174 -5.09 -15.91 1.54
C THR A 174 -4.02 -16.28 0.52
N LEU A 175 -4.26 -17.34 -0.26
CA LEU A 175 -3.35 -17.71 -1.35
C LEU A 175 -3.41 -16.74 -2.53
N LYS A 176 -4.55 -16.08 -2.81
CA LYS A 176 -4.59 -14.99 -3.79
C LYS A 176 -3.61 -13.90 -3.38
N PHE A 177 -3.64 -13.45 -2.12
CA PHE A 177 -2.68 -12.46 -1.63
C PHE A 177 -1.22 -12.92 -1.82
N GLU A 178 -0.88 -14.16 -1.43
CA GLU A 178 0.47 -14.70 -1.61
C GLU A 178 0.89 -14.81 -3.08
N VAL A 179 -0.03 -15.21 -3.96
CA VAL A 179 0.22 -15.26 -5.41
C VAL A 179 0.51 -13.86 -5.91
N PHE A 180 -0.27 -12.85 -5.52
CA PHE A 180 -0.01 -11.46 -5.90
C PHE A 180 1.36 -11.01 -5.39
N GLU A 181 1.69 -11.26 -4.13
CA GLU A 181 2.98 -10.90 -3.53
C GLU A 181 4.16 -11.56 -4.26
N ARG A 182 4.07 -12.85 -4.59
CA ARG A 182 5.13 -13.58 -5.32
C ARG A 182 5.26 -13.17 -6.78
N LEU A 183 4.16 -12.79 -7.42
CA LEU A 183 4.15 -12.34 -8.81
C LEU A 183 4.58 -10.89 -8.96
N ASN A 184 4.40 -10.10 -7.91
CA ASN A 184 4.84 -8.73 -7.77
C ASN A 184 6.37 -8.62 -7.54
N THR A 185 7.15 -9.35 -8.34
CA THR A 185 8.64 -9.38 -8.33
C THR A 185 9.25 -8.57 -9.47
N GLY A 186 8.42 -7.76 -10.16
CA GLY A 186 8.85 -6.87 -11.23
C GLY A 186 9.57 -5.60 -10.74
N SER A 187 10.02 -4.75 -11.66
CA SER A 187 10.83 -3.55 -11.36
C SER A 187 10.15 -2.45 -10.52
N ALA A 188 8.89 -2.63 -10.15
CA ALA A 188 8.11 -1.69 -9.34
C ALA A 188 7.15 -2.48 -8.44
N GLU A 189 7.69 -3.05 -7.38
CA GLU A 189 6.92 -3.84 -6.41
C GLU A 189 5.82 -2.99 -5.75
N LEU A 190 4.60 -3.51 -5.77
CA LEU A 190 3.50 -3.07 -4.91
C LEU A 190 3.85 -3.32 -3.43
N THR A 191 3.48 -2.40 -2.55
CA THR A 191 3.54 -2.59 -1.10
C THR A 191 2.47 -3.58 -0.65
N ALA A 192 2.64 -4.14 0.55
CA ALA A 192 1.61 -5.00 1.15
C ALA A 192 0.23 -4.32 1.20
N GLN A 193 0.18 -3.00 1.47
CA GLN A 193 -1.09 -2.27 1.47
C GLN A 193 -1.68 -2.09 0.07
N GLU A 194 -0.86 -1.86 -0.95
CA GLU A 194 -1.32 -1.84 -2.35
C GLU A 194 -1.93 -3.20 -2.71
N ILE A 195 -1.29 -4.31 -2.35
CA ILE A 195 -1.83 -5.66 -2.56
C ILE A 195 -3.14 -5.88 -1.78
N ARG A 196 -3.22 -5.46 -0.51
CA ARG A 196 -4.46 -5.57 0.29
C ARG A 196 -5.61 -4.85 -0.37
N ASN A 197 -5.34 -3.68 -0.92
CA ASN A 197 -6.36 -2.90 -1.60
C ASN A 197 -6.85 -3.59 -2.88
N CYS A 198 -6.02 -4.42 -3.52
CA CYS A 198 -6.41 -5.27 -4.65
C CYS A 198 -7.34 -6.41 -4.22
N VAL A 199 -6.91 -7.16 -3.21
CA VAL A 199 -7.52 -8.45 -2.82
C VAL A 199 -8.80 -8.21 -2.01
N HIS A 200 -8.75 -7.31 -1.04
CA HIS A 200 -9.84 -7.06 -0.09
C HIS A 200 -10.67 -5.85 -0.51
N ARG A 201 -11.30 -5.91 -1.69
CA ARG A 201 -12.26 -4.89 -2.14
C ARG A 201 -13.57 -5.00 -1.37
N GLY A 202 -14.16 -3.86 -1.01
CA GLY A 202 -15.46 -3.77 -0.33
C GLY A 202 -15.68 -2.41 0.31
N SER A 203 -16.81 -2.23 1.01
CA SER A 203 -17.14 -0.95 1.66
C SER A 203 -16.11 -0.50 2.71
N PHE A 204 -15.44 -1.44 3.39
CA PHE A 204 -14.42 -1.10 4.39
C PHE A 204 -13.13 -0.54 3.78
N ASN A 205 -12.65 -1.14 2.68
CA ASN A 205 -11.48 -0.64 1.95
C ASN A 205 -11.75 0.77 1.39
N LYS A 206 -12.97 1.04 0.90
CA LYS A 206 -13.39 2.39 0.48
C LYS A 206 -13.36 3.38 1.65
N LEU A 207 -13.84 2.98 2.83
CA LEU A 207 -13.80 3.79 4.03
C LEU A 207 -12.37 4.15 4.44
N ILE A 208 -11.46 3.17 4.58
CA ILE A 208 -10.09 3.47 5.04
C ILE A 208 -9.32 4.38 4.06
N LYS A 209 -9.60 4.25 2.74
CA LYS A 209 -9.08 5.19 1.73
C LYS A 209 -9.61 6.59 1.99
N LYS A 210 -10.93 6.76 2.13
CA LYS A 210 -11.57 8.05 2.44
C LYS A 210 -11.00 8.70 3.71
N LEU A 211 -10.84 7.93 4.80
CA LEU A 211 -10.30 8.44 6.05
C LEU A 211 -8.83 8.89 5.92
N SER A 212 -8.05 8.23 5.05
CA SER A 212 -6.66 8.64 4.77
C SER A 212 -6.54 9.98 4.03
N GLU A 213 -7.66 10.49 3.51
CA GLU A 213 -7.72 11.80 2.83
C GLU A 213 -8.04 12.97 3.76
N ASN A 214 -8.32 12.70 5.04
CA ASN A 214 -8.57 13.74 6.04
C ASN A 214 -7.37 14.73 6.12
N GLU A 215 -7.65 16.02 5.99
CA GLU A 215 -6.62 17.07 5.90
C GLU A 215 -5.75 17.16 7.16
N LYS A 216 -6.38 17.14 8.34
CA LYS A 216 -5.67 17.18 9.63
C LYS A 216 -4.83 15.92 9.82
N PHE A 217 -5.35 14.76 9.40
CA PHE A 217 -4.59 13.51 9.45
C PHE A 217 -3.34 13.59 8.57
N ARG A 218 -3.47 14.05 7.31
CA ARG A 218 -2.34 14.25 6.39
C ARG A 218 -1.31 15.23 6.93
N GLU A 219 -1.75 16.31 7.56
CA GLU A 219 -0.88 17.30 8.22
C GLU A 219 -0.09 16.68 9.39
N LEU A 220 -0.75 15.86 10.23
CA LEU A 220 -0.10 15.23 11.39
C LEU A 220 0.97 14.22 10.98
N ILE A 221 0.66 13.37 10.00
CA ILE A 221 1.60 12.33 9.53
C ILE A 221 2.71 12.92 8.66
N ALA A 222 2.41 13.97 7.88
CA ALA A 222 3.35 14.67 6.98
C ALA A 222 4.27 13.70 6.20
N LEU A 223 3.65 12.74 5.52
CA LEU A 223 4.38 11.70 4.78
C LEU A 223 5.15 12.31 3.59
N PRO A 224 6.33 11.78 3.26
CA PRO A 224 7.02 12.17 2.04
C PRO A 224 6.23 11.73 0.79
N PRO A 225 6.40 12.39 -0.37
CA PRO A 225 5.65 12.06 -1.60
C PRO A 225 5.77 10.60 -2.05
N ALA A 226 6.87 9.91 -1.73
CA ALA A 226 7.03 8.49 -2.03
C ALA A 226 6.08 7.60 -1.21
N ASP A 227 5.88 7.93 0.06
CA ASP A 227 5.02 7.17 0.99
C ASP A 227 3.52 7.43 0.72
N GLU A 228 3.19 8.62 0.21
CA GLU A 228 1.82 8.91 -0.28
C GLU A 228 1.48 8.03 -1.48
N LYS A 229 2.42 7.90 -2.43
CA LYS A 229 2.26 7.02 -3.60
C LYS A 229 2.13 5.54 -3.23
N SER A 230 2.74 5.12 -2.12
CA SER A 230 2.75 3.73 -1.67
C SER A 230 1.59 3.37 -0.72
N MET A 231 0.59 4.26 -0.60
CA MET A 231 -0.61 4.08 0.22
C MET A 231 -0.34 3.90 1.73
N LYS A 232 0.78 4.43 2.23
CA LYS A 232 1.13 4.31 3.65
C LYS A 232 0.12 4.98 4.59
N GLY A 233 -0.50 6.08 4.15
CA GLY A 233 -1.60 6.71 4.88
C GLY A 233 -2.80 5.77 5.07
N VAL A 234 -3.15 4.99 4.04
CA VAL A 234 -4.22 3.99 4.09
C VAL A 234 -3.86 2.87 5.06
N GLU A 235 -2.61 2.39 5.03
CA GLU A 235 -2.12 1.38 5.98
C GLU A 235 -2.21 1.89 7.43
N LEU A 236 -1.85 3.15 7.70
CA LEU A 236 -1.95 3.73 9.04
C LEU A 236 -3.40 3.77 9.56
N VAL A 237 -4.36 4.10 8.71
CA VAL A 237 -5.79 4.03 9.09
C VAL A 237 -6.19 2.58 9.40
N LEU A 238 -5.80 1.62 8.55
CA LEU A 238 -6.06 0.21 8.77
C LEU A 238 -5.44 -0.28 10.09
N ARG A 239 -4.19 0.09 10.38
CA ARG A 239 -3.52 -0.20 11.65
C ARG A 239 -4.31 0.31 12.83
N PHE A 240 -4.74 1.56 12.79
CA PHE A 240 -5.51 2.14 13.88
C PHE A 240 -6.75 1.30 14.19
N LEU A 241 -7.56 1.00 13.17
CA LEU A 241 -8.81 0.25 13.34
C LEU A 241 -8.54 -1.18 13.85
N ALA A 242 -7.59 -1.89 13.23
CA ALA A 242 -7.22 -3.24 13.64
C ALA A 242 -6.66 -3.28 15.07
N TYR A 243 -5.74 -2.38 15.42
CA TYR A 243 -5.13 -2.35 16.76
C TYR A 243 -6.10 -1.90 17.84
N ARG A 244 -7.09 -1.08 17.50
CA ARG A 244 -8.12 -0.68 18.44
C ARG A 244 -9.01 -1.86 18.84
N ASP A 245 -9.27 -2.77 17.91
CA ASP A 245 -10.06 -3.98 18.13
C ASP A 245 -9.20 -5.18 18.59
N LEU A 246 -7.88 -5.00 18.71
CA LEU A 246 -6.98 -6.03 19.22
C LEU A 246 -7.27 -6.31 20.70
N THR A 247 -7.49 -7.58 21.02
CA THR A 247 -7.73 -8.06 22.39
C THR A 247 -6.81 -9.21 22.75
N VAL A 248 -6.72 -9.57 24.03
CA VAL A 248 -5.96 -10.75 24.50
C VAL A 248 -6.43 -12.04 23.82
N HIS A 249 -7.70 -12.11 23.39
CA HIS A 249 -8.30 -13.27 22.74
C HIS A 249 -8.22 -13.26 21.20
N SER A 250 -7.78 -12.17 20.58
CA SER A 250 -7.62 -12.11 19.12
C SER A 250 -6.63 -13.16 18.61
N ASP A 251 -6.95 -13.83 17.52
CA ASP A 251 -5.98 -14.71 16.86
C ASP A 251 -4.92 -13.83 16.16
N TYR A 252 -3.70 -13.81 16.70
CA TYR A 252 -2.60 -12.97 16.22
C TYR A 252 -1.33 -13.80 16.30
N SER A 253 -0.86 -14.25 15.15
CA SER A 253 0.31 -15.13 14.96
C SER A 253 1.66 -14.43 15.21
N ASP A 254 1.67 -13.25 15.83
CA ASP A 254 2.80 -12.31 15.84
C ASP A 254 3.30 -11.89 14.43
N ASN A 255 2.55 -12.26 13.38
CA ASN A 255 2.69 -11.75 12.02
C ASN A 255 1.70 -10.61 11.78
N TYR A 256 2.22 -9.39 11.87
CA TYR A 256 1.45 -8.18 11.65
C TYR A 256 0.80 -8.10 10.26
N ALA A 257 1.49 -8.55 9.21
CA ALA A 257 0.98 -8.45 7.85
C ALA A 257 -0.23 -9.36 7.65
N GLU A 258 -0.16 -10.59 8.20
CA GLU A 258 -1.25 -11.56 8.20
C GLU A 258 -2.46 -11.05 9.00
N TYR A 259 -2.23 -10.48 10.18
CA TYR A 259 -3.33 -9.93 10.98
C TYR A 259 -4.12 -8.83 10.25
N LEU A 260 -3.42 -7.93 9.55
CA LEU A 260 -4.09 -6.91 8.75
C LEU A 260 -4.86 -7.49 7.56
N ASN A 261 -4.36 -8.57 6.95
CA ASN A 261 -5.06 -9.26 5.87
C ASN A 261 -6.35 -9.90 6.39
N LEU A 262 -6.29 -10.61 7.53
CA LEU A 262 -7.45 -11.21 8.17
C LEU A 262 -8.47 -10.16 8.59
N TYR A 263 -8.04 -9.03 9.16
CA TYR A 263 -8.92 -7.93 9.53
C TYR A 263 -9.61 -7.30 8.31
N MET A 264 -8.88 -7.10 7.20
CA MET A 264 -9.46 -6.61 5.95
C MET A 264 -10.50 -7.58 5.37
N GLU A 265 -10.30 -8.89 5.51
CA GLU A 265 -11.26 -9.89 5.04
C GLU A 265 -12.49 -9.97 5.94
N GLU A 266 -12.32 -9.98 7.26
CA GLU A 266 -13.43 -10.00 8.23
C GLU A 266 -14.35 -8.79 8.05
N TYR A 267 -13.76 -7.61 7.87
CA TYR A 267 -14.49 -6.35 7.73
C TYR A 267 -14.79 -5.99 6.27
N ARG A 268 -14.51 -6.85 5.29
CA ARG A 268 -14.59 -6.53 3.85
C ARG A 268 -15.85 -5.75 3.46
N GLU A 269 -17.01 -6.23 3.93
CA GLU A 269 -18.31 -5.56 3.76
C GLU A 269 -18.89 -5.14 5.13
N ILE A 270 -18.77 -3.86 5.44
CA ILE A 270 -19.41 -3.22 6.60
C ILE A 270 -20.76 -2.60 6.23
N SER A 271 -21.66 -2.55 7.21
CA SER A 271 -22.94 -1.81 7.09
C SER A 271 -22.71 -0.30 7.11
N SER A 272 -23.62 0.47 6.49
CA SER A 272 -23.54 1.94 6.49
C SER A 272 -23.60 2.57 7.89
N SER A 273 -24.19 1.87 8.88
CA SER A 273 -24.18 2.31 10.27
C SER A 273 -22.78 2.19 10.88
N LYS A 274 -22.12 1.04 10.67
CA LYS A 274 -20.75 0.80 11.13
C LYS A 274 -19.77 1.74 10.43
N GLU A 275 -19.94 1.97 9.13
CA GLU A 275 -19.14 2.92 8.35
C GLU A 275 -19.16 4.33 8.98
N LYS A 276 -20.36 4.86 9.26
CA LYS A 276 -20.53 6.16 9.92
C LYS A 276 -19.92 6.19 11.32
N GLN A 277 -20.07 5.12 12.10
CA GLN A 277 -19.49 5.04 13.45
C GLN A 277 -17.96 5.12 13.41
N LEU A 278 -17.33 4.37 12.50
CA LEU A 278 -15.88 4.38 12.34
C LEU A 278 -15.37 5.73 11.82
N GLU A 279 -16.11 6.36 10.90
CA GLU A 279 -15.78 7.69 10.39
C GLU A 279 -15.83 8.77 11.47
N ILE A 280 -16.89 8.81 12.28
CA ILE A 280 -17.03 9.75 13.41
C ILE A 280 -15.88 9.53 14.40
N LEU A 281 -15.68 8.27 14.82
CA LEU A 281 -14.61 7.91 15.77
C LEU A 281 -13.23 8.37 15.26
N PHE A 282 -12.92 8.11 13.99
CA PHE A 282 -11.64 8.50 13.41
C PHE A 282 -11.48 10.03 13.40
N ASN A 283 -12.47 10.76 12.90
CA ASN A 283 -12.41 12.22 12.80
C ASN A 283 -12.28 12.87 14.19
N ASP A 284 -13.07 12.43 15.17
CA ASP A 284 -13.01 12.95 16.54
C ASP A 284 -11.65 12.64 17.19
N THR A 285 -11.09 11.45 16.93
CA THR A 285 -9.74 11.07 17.41
C THR A 285 -8.66 11.96 16.79
N ILE A 286 -8.72 12.19 15.48
CA ILE A 286 -7.78 13.07 14.78
C ILE A 286 -7.89 14.52 15.28
N ASP A 287 -9.11 15.01 15.53
CA ASP A 287 -9.34 16.36 16.05
C ASP A 287 -8.76 16.54 17.46
N LEU A 288 -8.89 15.53 18.32
CA LEU A 288 -8.30 15.56 19.66
C LEU A 288 -6.76 15.51 19.61
N ILE A 289 -6.19 14.66 18.75
CA ILE A 289 -4.72 14.59 18.57
C ILE A 289 -4.19 15.89 17.97
N HIS A 290 -4.87 16.46 16.99
CA HIS A 290 -4.48 17.71 16.33
C HIS A 290 -4.48 18.87 17.32
N SER A 291 -5.53 19.00 18.13
CA SER A 291 -5.63 20.07 19.13
C SER A 291 -4.66 19.88 20.31
N SER A 292 -4.40 18.64 20.73
CA SER A 292 -3.52 18.36 21.88
C SER A 292 -2.03 18.32 21.52
N LEU A 293 -1.66 17.61 20.45
CA LEU A 293 -0.25 17.37 20.10
C LEU A 293 0.21 18.24 18.92
N GLY A 294 -0.64 18.35 17.90
CA GLY A 294 -0.34 19.11 16.69
C GLY A 294 0.73 18.49 15.79
N PRO A 295 0.95 19.09 14.60
CA PRO A 295 1.91 18.62 13.62
C PRO A 295 3.36 18.78 14.10
N GLY A 296 4.23 17.84 13.71
CA GLY A 296 5.64 17.81 14.13
C GLY A 296 5.89 17.25 15.54
N VAL A 297 4.84 17.01 16.32
CA VAL A 297 4.89 16.36 17.65
C VAL A 297 4.15 15.02 17.62
N ALA A 298 2.91 15.00 17.11
CA ALA A 298 2.14 13.77 16.99
C ALA A 298 2.94 12.66 16.29
N PHE A 299 2.82 11.45 16.83
CA PHE A 299 3.40 10.21 16.29
C PHE A 299 4.94 10.17 16.21
N ARG A 300 5.62 11.12 16.86
CA ARG A 300 7.09 11.24 16.81
C ARG A 300 7.71 10.93 18.16
N LYS A 301 8.95 10.44 18.11
CA LYS A 301 9.75 10.19 19.30
C LYS A 301 10.27 11.52 19.87
N PRO A 302 10.16 11.75 21.18
CA PRO A 302 10.81 12.90 21.81
C PRO A 302 12.33 12.77 21.74
N LYS A 303 13.05 13.88 21.64
CA LYS A 303 14.53 13.88 21.65
C LYS A 303 15.10 13.51 23.01
N ASP A 304 14.46 14.00 24.06
CA ASP A 304 14.66 13.59 25.44
C ASP A 304 13.32 13.16 26.03
N ARG A 305 13.27 11.98 26.64
CA ARG A 305 12.02 11.44 27.20
C ARG A 305 11.57 12.15 28.47
N ASN A 306 12.46 12.91 29.12
CA ASN A 306 12.19 13.61 30.38
C ASN A 306 12.13 15.14 30.22
N ASP A 307 12.51 15.69 29.06
CA ASP A 307 12.52 17.13 28.79
C ASP A 307 11.74 17.46 27.51
N ILE A 308 10.56 18.04 27.67
CA ILE A 308 9.67 18.43 26.56
C ILE A 308 10.28 19.56 25.72
N THR A 309 11.15 20.38 26.29
CA THR A 309 11.75 21.54 25.61
C THR A 309 12.82 21.14 24.60
N ALA A 310 13.40 19.94 24.74
CA ALA A 310 14.28 19.33 23.75
C ALA A 310 13.55 19.09 22.40
N GLY A 311 12.22 19.01 22.43
CA GLY A 311 11.36 18.82 21.28
C GLY A 311 11.39 17.39 20.74
N PHE A 312 10.90 17.21 19.51
CA PHE A 312 10.70 15.91 18.89
C PHE A 312 11.57 15.73 17.65
N TYR A 313 11.87 14.48 17.32
CA TYR A 313 12.48 14.17 16.03
C TYR A 313 11.49 14.51 14.92
N LYS A 314 11.88 15.42 14.03
CA LYS A 314 11.05 15.85 12.90
C LYS A 314 11.03 14.85 11.74
N ASN A 315 11.71 13.71 11.91
CA ASN A 315 11.78 12.64 10.92
C ASN A 315 10.39 11.98 10.73
N LEU A 316 10.38 10.95 9.88
CA LEU A 316 9.25 10.04 9.68
C LEU A 316 8.60 9.64 11.02
N ILE A 317 7.28 9.48 11.01
CA ILE A 317 6.51 9.01 12.16
C ILE A 317 7.00 7.62 12.63
N ASN A 318 6.79 7.32 13.91
CA ASN A 318 7.03 5.99 14.46
C ASN A 318 5.73 5.19 14.56
N GLY A 319 5.69 4.00 13.96
CA GLY A 319 4.49 3.16 13.91
C GLY A 319 3.95 2.75 15.28
N ALA A 320 4.81 2.40 16.24
CA ALA A 320 4.37 2.01 17.59
C ALA A 320 3.79 3.20 18.37
N ILE A 321 4.40 4.39 18.24
CA ILE A 321 3.87 5.62 18.83
C ILE A 321 2.52 5.96 18.18
N PHE A 322 2.45 5.91 16.85
CA PHE A 322 1.21 6.13 16.10
C PHE A 322 0.06 5.26 16.60
N GLU A 323 0.26 3.94 16.66
CA GLU A 323 -0.76 3.00 17.11
C GLU A 323 -1.20 3.30 18.54
N SER A 324 -0.25 3.48 19.47
CA SER A 324 -0.58 3.74 20.87
C SER A 324 -1.36 5.03 21.05
N GLN A 325 -0.95 6.12 20.39
CA GLN A 325 -1.62 7.42 20.46
C GLN A 325 -3.02 7.36 19.85
N MET A 326 -3.16 6.81 18.65
CA MET A 326 -4.46 6.67 17.99
C MET A 326 -5.44 5.84 18.83
N VAL A 327 -5.01 4.69 19.36
CA VAL A 327 -5.86 3.85 20.20
C VAL A 327 -6.23 4.58 21.49
N ALA A 328 -5.26 5.12 22.23
CA ALA A 328 -5.51 5.76 23.51
C ALA A 328 -6.41 7.00 23.38
N PHE A 329 -6.15 7.87 22.41
CA PHE A 329 -6.99 9.05 22.17
C PHE A 329 -8.41 8.66 21.75
N SER A 330 -8.58 7.61 20.93
CA SER A 330 -9.92 7.13 20.57
C SER A 330 -10.72 6.64 21.80
N ARG A 331 -10.05 6.03 22.79
CA ARG A 331 -10.69 5.61 24.05
C ARG A 331 -11.05 6.78 24.94
N VAL A 332 -10.28 7.87 24.90
CA VAL A 332 -10.62 9.12 25.61
C VAL A 332 -11.84 9.79 24.97
N VAL A 333 -11.90 9.84 23.64
CA VAL A 333 -13.06 10.35 22.89
C VAL A 333 -14.34 9.58 23.27
N GLU A 334 -14.29 8.24 23.29
CA GLU A 334 -15.43 7.41 23.70
C GLU A 334 -15.87 7.65 25.14
N ALA A 335 -14.93 7.96 26.03
CA ALA A 335 -15.22 8.30 27.42
C ALA A 335 -15.77 9.73 27.59
N GLY A 336 -15.90 10.51 26.51
CA GLY A 336 -16.36 11.90 26.54
C GLY A 336 -15.30 12.89 27.05
N GLY A 337 -14.03 12.51 27.05
CA GLY A 337 -12.91 13.40 27.39
C GLY A 337 -12.50 14.28 26.21
N GLY A 338 -11.96 15.48 26.48
CA GLY A 338 -11.57 16.44 25.43
C GLY A 338 -10.73 17.61 25.90
N GLN A 339 -9.95 17.44 26.98
CA GLN A 339 -8.99 18.47 27.43
C GLN A 339 -7.66 18.34 26.69
N ASP A 340 -6.80 19.36 26.79
CA ASP A 340 -5.43 19.30 26.28
C ASP A 340 -4.65 18.15 26.96
N LEU A 341 -4.32 17.13 26.17
CA LEU A 341 -3.59 15.94 26.61
C LEU A 341 -2.08 16.03 26.34
N SER A 342 -1.57 17.19 25.91
CA SER A 342 -0.16 17.40 25.54
C SER A 342 0.82 16.92 26.60
N LEU A 343 0.69 17.45 27.83
CA LEU A 343 1.60 17.17 28.92
C LEU A 343 1.48 15.73 29.41
N LYS A 344 0.25 15.17 29.50
CA LYS A 344 0.04 13.76 29.89
C LYS A 344 0.66 12.81 28.86
N SER A 345 0.45 13.09 27.57
CA SER A 345 1.04 12.31 26.48
C SER A 345 2.56 12.36 26.50
N PHE A 346 3.15 13.53 26.80
CA PHE A 346 4.60 13.65 26.94
C PHE A 346 5.12 12.85 28.15
N ASN A 347 4.50 13.04 29.32
CA ASN A 347 4.91 12.38 30.56
C ASN A 347 4.83 10.86 30.49
N ALA A 348 3.99 10.31 29.61
CA ALA A 348 3.97 8.87 29.35
C ALA A 348 5.34 8.35 28.89
N PHE A 349 6.10 9.11 28.08
CA PHE A 349 7.44 8.72 27.62
C PHE A 349 8.46 8.61 28.76
N SER A 350 8.25 9.33 29.87
CA SER A 350 9.08 9.24 31.07
C SER A 350 8.88 7.92 31.83
N THR A 351 7.77 7.22 31.60
CA THR A 351 7.51 5.92 32.23
C THR A 351 8.28 4.81 31.50
N ALA A 352 9.04 4.01 32.27
CA ALA A 352 9.77 2.87 31.70
C ALA A 352 8.81 1.88 31.02
N GLU A 353 7.62 1.71 31.58
CA GLU A 353 6.62 0.78 31.06
C GLU A 353 6.16 1.13 29.64
N TYR A 354 5.86 2.40 29.38
CA TYR A 354 5.49 2.86 28.04
C TYR A 354 6.72 2.86 27.12
N TRP A 355 7.85 3.39 27.57
CA TRP A 355 9.07 3.48 26.75
C TRP A 355 9.54 2.11 26.21
N ASP A 356 9.60 1.10 27.07
CA ASP A 356 10.06 -0.25 26.70
C ASP A 356 9.04 -1.00 25.82
N SER A 357 7.80 -0.55 25.79
CA SER A 357 6.75 -1.09 24.92
C SER A 357 6.81 -0.55 23.49
N LEU A 358 7.50 0.58 23.28
CA LEU A 358 7.61 1.26 21.99
C LEU A 358 8.80 0.84 21.11
N PHE A 359 9.87 0.28 21.70
CA PHE A 359 11.14 0.10 20.97
C PHE A 359 11.73 -1.32 21.04
N GLN A 360 11.18 -2.24 21.84
CA GLN A 360 11.66 -3.61 21.93
C GLN A 360 10.56 -4.62 21.59
N GLY A 361 10.77 -5.45 20.55
CA GLY A 361 9.84 -6.51 20.14
C GLY A 361 8.44 -5.98 19.81
N THR A 362 8.37 -4.84 19.09
CA THR A 362 7.15 -4.03 18.91
C THR A 362 6.05 -4.71 18.12
N SER A 363 6.40 -5.72 17.31
CA SER A 363 5.48 -6.59 16.57
C SER A 363 4.73 -7.57 17.45
N LYS A 364 5.19 -7.87 18.68
CA LYS A 364 4.53 -8.84 19.55
C LYS A 364 3.18 -8.31 20.05
N LYS A 365 2.14 -9.15 20.00
CA LYS A 365 0.78 -8.83 20.46
C LYS A 365 0.75 -8.20 21.85
N ASN A 366 1.46 -8.81 22.79
CA ASN A 366 1.49 -8.36 24.18
C ASN A 366 2.10 -6.96 24.31
N LYS A 367 3.09 -6.61 23.47
CA LYS A 367 3.68 -5.28 23.45
C LYS A 367 2.72 -4.26 22.83
N ALA A 368 1.98 -4.64 21.80
CA ALA A 368 0.92 -3.83 21.21
C ALA A 368 -0.19 -3.48 22.19
N LEU A 369 -0.72 -4.49 22.88
CA LEU A 369 -1.75 -4.27 23.90
C LEU A 369 -1.21 -3.41 25.05
N LYS A 370 0.01 -3.70 25.51
CA LYS A 370 0.64 -2.99 26.63
C LYS A 370 0.86 -1.50 26.34
N ARG A 371 1.41 -1.13 25.17
CA ARG A 371 1.65 0.28 24.84
C ARG A 371 0.36 1.09 24.81
N SER A 372 -0.71 0.50 24.25
CA SER A 372 -2.01 1.15 24.15
C SER A 372 -2.70 1.23 25.50
N SER A 373 -2.65 0.18 26.34
CA SER A 373 -3.28 0.19 27.65
C SER A 373 -2.63 1.19 28.60
N VAL A 374 -1.28 1.22 28.64
CA VAL A 374 -0.52 2.11 29.52
C VAL A 374 -0.81 3.58 29.17
N LEU A 375 -0.75 3.93 27.89
CA LEU A 375 -1.07 5.30 27.48
C LEU A 375 -2.55 5.63 27.74
N THR A 376 -3.48 4.71 27.50
CA THR A 376 -4.92 4.93 27.77
C THR A 376 -5.15 5.26 29.24
N SER A 377 -4.56 4.49 30.17
CA SER A 377 -4.66 4.76 31.61
C SER A 377 -4.13 6.15 31.97
N ILE A 378 -2.93 6.50 31.49
CA ILE A 378 -2.32 7.82 31.77
C ILE A 378 -3.18 8.99 31.25
N LEU A 379 -3.86 8.82 30.11
CA LEU A 379 -4.69 9.88 29.54
C LEU A 379 -6.05 10.02 30.24
N GLN A 380 -6.58 8.93 30.79
CA GLN A 380 -7.88 8.90 31.47
C GLN A 380 -7.82 9.22 32.96
N ASP A 381 -6.67 8.98 33.62
CA ASP A 381 -6.36 9.44 34.97
C ASP A 381 -6.29 10.98 35.02
#